data_AF-A0AAU6WLW2-F1
#
_entry.id   AF-A0AAU6WLW2-F1
#
_cell.length_a   1.000
_cell.length_b   1.000
_cell.length_c   1.000
_cell.angle_alpha   90.00
_cell.angle_beta   90.00
_cell.angle_gamma   90.00
#
_symmetry.space_group_name_H-M   'P 1'
#
loop_
_entity.id
_entity.type
_entity.pdbx_description
1 polymer ?
#
loop_
_entity_poly.entity_id
_entity_poly.type
_entity_poly.pdbx_seq_one_letter_code
_entity_poly.pdbx_strand_id
1 'polypeptide(L)'
;MKKEDFTQLIHHHTEYFNLREFCAGNKEGMPKKQEVKNVMITECTAGTGGSRFVSISTRNCSCFSVYKEYGPTGIIRCKWVTFRNRGAAVGKKYLFGPDGKLTAAEDEEEGFGYTPHQVIQFCRENHINLFSEDTCIERYANRRNKEFYYIIRYLGRYQEKSGIIVMVLNGHDGNPERIIVTDAGL
;
A
#
# COMPACT_ATOMS: atom_id res chain seq x y z
N MET A 1 -1.90 18.28 9.58
CA MET A 1 -1.31 16.92 9.71
C MET A 1 0.14 17.00 9.22
N LYS A 2 1.12 16.53 10.00
CA LYS A 2 2.53 16.52 9.56
C LYS A 2 2.66 15.64 8.31
N LYS A 3 3.48 16.05 7.34
CA LYS A 3 3.81 15.23 6.16
C LYS A 3 4.48 13.95 6.67
N GLU A 4 3.82 12.81 6.50
CA GLU A 4 4.38 11.51 6.91
C GLU A 4 5.45 11.11 5.89
N ASP A 5 6.70 10.95 6.34
CA ASP A 5 7.78 10.53 5.47
C ASP A 5 7.79 9.01 5.36
N PHE A 6 7.13 8.49 4.33
CA PHE A 6 7.05 7.04 4.09
C PHE A 6 8.41 6.41 3.81
N THR A 7 9.43 7.18 3.39
CA THR A 7 10.76 6.65 3.10
C THR A 7 11.50 6.18 4.35
N GLN A 8 11.06 6.61 5.53
CA GLN A 8 11.63 6.24 6.83
C GLN A 8 10.90 5.08 7.52
N LEU A 9 9.81 4.58 6.93
CA LEU A 9 9.00 3.51 7.55
C LEU A 9 9.67 2.12 7.46
N ILE A 10 10.66 1.97 6.58
CA ILE A 10 11.41 0.73 6.36
C ILE A 10 12.89 1.01 6.11
N HIS A 11 13.73 0.02 6.38
CA HIS A 11 15.18 0.08 6.15
C HIS A 11 15.66 -1.21 5.48
N HIS A 12 16.85 -1.23 4.88
CA HIS A 12 17.35 -2.37 4.11
C HIS A 12 17.89 -3.55 4.94
N HIS A 13 17.79 -3.53 6.28
CA HIS A 13 18.32 -4.59 7.13
C HIS A 13 17.46 -5.88 7.08
N THR A 14 18.11 -7.01 7.30
CA THR A 14 17.46 -8.31 7.50
C THR A 14 16.56 -8.27 8.72
N GLU A 15 15.38 -8.87 8.61
CA GLU A 15 14.43 -9.02 9.71
C GLU A 15 14.05 -10.49 9.88
N TYR A 16 13.63 -10.83 11.08
CA TYR A 16 13.22 -12.17 11.46
C TYR A 16 11.83 -12.12 12.10
N PHE A 17 11.05 -13.16 11.87
CA PHE A 17 9.72 -13.30 12.45
C PHE A 17 9.60 -14.65 13.16
N ASN A 18 9.07 -14.64 14.39
CA ASN A 18 8.96 -15.85 15.21
C ASN A 18 7.75 -16.69 14.78
N LEU A 19 7.96 -17.52 13.76
CA LEU A 19 6.92 -18.40 13.22
C LEU A 19 6.39 -19.42 14.20
N ARG A 20 7.25 -19.92 15.09
CA ARG A 20 6.84 -20.92 16.09
C ARG A 20 5.81 -20.33 17.04
N GLU A 21 6.05 -19.10 17.50
CA GLU A 21 5.13 -18.36 18.36
C GLU A 21 3.85 -17.96 17.61
N PHE A 22 3.96 -17.51 16.36
CA PHE A 22 2.79 -17.17 15.56
C PHE A 22 1.86 -18.38 15.34
N CYS A 23 2.43 -19.55 15.00
CA CYS A 23 1.67 -20.79 14.77
C CYS A 23 1.21 -21.47 16.07
N ALA A 24 1.78 -21.12 17.23
CA ALA A 24 1.32 -21.61 18.52
C ALA A 24 -0.14 -21.17 18.75
N GLY A 25 -1.05 -22.15 18.78
CA GLY A 25 -2.49 -21.91 18.89
C GLY A 25 -3.16 -21.35 17.63
N ASN A 26 -2.47 -21.28 16.48
CA ASN A 26 -3.01 -20.80 15.20
C ASN A 26 -2.69 -21.77 14.05
N LYS A 27 -3.04 -23.05 14.23
CA LYS A 27 -2.71 -24.15 13.30
C LYS A 27 -3.28 -23.96 11.89
N GLU A 28 -4.34 -23.18 11.76
CA GLU A 28 -5.01 -22.90 10.47
C GLU A 28 -4.44 -21.66 9.76
N GLY A 29 -3.48 -20.94 10.38
CA GLY A 29 -2.89 -19.76 9.76
C GLY A 29 -3.86 -18.58 9.62
N MET A 30 -4.90 -18.55 10.44
CA MET A 30 -5.93 -17.51 10.43
C MET A 30 -5.32 -16.14 10.69
N PRO A 31 -5.82 -15.07 10.05
CA PRO A 31 -5.31 -13.73 10.27
C PRO A 31 -5.42 -13.30 11.75
N LYS A 32 -4.30 -12.93 12.36
CA LYS A 32 -4.25 -12.27 13.67
C LYS A 32 -4.24 -10.77 13.46
N LYS A 33 -5.12 -10.06 14.15
CA LYS A 33 -5.16 -8.59 14.18
C LYS A 33 -4.89 -8.11 15.59
N GLN A 34 -4.01 -7.14 15.73
CA GLN A 34 -3.72 -6.51 17.02
C GLN A 34 -3.42 -5.03 16.82
N GLU A 35 -3.73 -4.23 17.84
CA GLU A 35 -3.36 -2.83 17.89
C GLU A 35 -2.28 -2.63 18.96
N VAL A 36 -1.14 -2.06 18.56
CA VAL A 36 -0.03 -1.76 19.46
C VAL A 36 0.39 -0.32 19.26
N LYS A 37 0.27 0.52 20.30
CA LYS A 37 0.69 1.93 20.27
C LYS A 37 0.15 2.72 19.06
N ASN A 38 -1.15 2.59 18.76
CA ASN A 38 -1.83 3.19 17.61
C ASN A 38 -1.36 2.68 16.24
N VAL A 39 -0.85 1.46 16.18
CA VAL A 39 -0.51 0.76 14.94
C VAL A 39 -1.34 -0.51 14.87
N MET A 40 -2.17 -0.60 13.83
CA MET A 40 -2.88 -1.81 13.48
C MET A 40 -1.93 -2.75 12.76
N ILE A 41 -1.73 -3.93 13.32
CA ILE A 41 -0.90 -5.00 12.74
C ILE A 41 -1.83 -6.15 12.37
N THR A 42 -1.71 -6.63 11.12
CA THR A 42 -2.37 -7.83 10.62
C THR A 42 -1.32 -8.82 10.17
N GLU A 43 -1.36 -10.03 10.71
CA GLU A 43 -0.43 -11.11 10.39
C GLU A 43 -1.21 -12.34 9.92
N CYS A 44 -0.79 -12.95 8.82
CA CYS A 44 -1.44 -14.15 8.28
C CYS A 44 -0.46 -15.05 7.53
N THR A 45 -0.83 -16.32 7.36
CA THR A 45 -0.15 -17.19 6.39
C THR A 45 -0.62 -16.91 4.98
N ALA A 46 0.26 -17.10 4.01
CA ALA A 46 0.01 -16.96 2.58
C ALA A 46 0.73 -18.06 1.78
N GLY A 47 0.36 -18.21 0.50
CA GLY A 47 0.91 -19.23 -0.38
C GLY A 47 0.37 -20.64 -0.14
N THR A 48 0.64 -21.55 -1.07
CA THR A 48 0.22 -22.96 -0.98
C THR A 48 0.71 -23.58 0.33
N GLY A 49 -0.22 -24.13 1.11
CA GLY A 49 0.06 -24.77 2.39
C GLY A 49 0.60 -23.84 3.49
N GLY A 50 0.44 -22.51 3.38
CA GLY A 50 0.96 -21.56 4.38
C GLY A 50 2.48 -21.41 4.36
N SER A 51 3.10 -21.59 3.18
CA SER A 51 4.55 -21.51 2.98
C SER A 51 5.15 -20.12 3.15
N ARG A 52 4.33 -19.08 3.32
CA ARG A 52 4.75 -17.69 3.52
C ARG A 52 3.97 -17.06 4.65
N PHE A 53 4.58 -16.05 5.27
CA PHE A 53 3.96 -15.30 6.35
C PHE A 53 4.01 -13.82 6.01
N VAL A 54 2.89 -13.14 6.18
CA VAL A 54 2.75 -11.73 5.83
C VAL A 54 2.43 -10.95 7.09
N SER A 55 3.11 -9.82 7.27
CA SER A 55 2.78 -8.81 8.28
C SER A 55 2.52 -7.48 7.59
N ILE A 56 1.37 -6.88 7.90
CA ILE A 56 0.99 -5.56 7.43
C ILE A 56 0.76 -4.68 8.65
N SER A 57 1.46 -3.55 8.73
CA SER A 57 1.29 -2.60 9.83
C SER A 57 0.93 -1.22 9.30
N THR A 58 -0.10 -0.61 9.90
CA THR A 58 -0.62 0.72 9.52
C THR A 58 -0.80 1.54 10.77
N ARG A 59 -0.18 2.71 10.84
CA ARG A 59 -0.43 3.66 11.92
C ARG A 59 -1.83 4.25 11.76
N ASN A 60 -2.55 4.46 12.86
CA ASN A 60 -3.87 5.10 12.81
C ASN A 60 -3.79 6.45 12.10
N CYS A 61 -4.75 6.71 11.22
CA CYS A 61 -4.79 7.89 10.35
C CYS A 61 -3.59 8.05 9.40
N SER A 62 -2.83 6.98 9.12
CA SER A 62 -1.81 6.96 8.08
C SER A 62 -2.40 6.56 6.73
N CYS A 63 -1.85 7.14 5.66
CA CYS A 63 -2.12 6.68 4.29
C CYS A 63 -1.16 5.57 3.85
N PHE A 64 -0.18 5.23 4.69
CA PHE A 64 0.90 4.31 4.37
C PHE A 64 0.86 3.09 5.29
N SER A 65 1.13 1.93 4.71
CA SER A 65 1.27 0.68 5.46
C SER A 65 2.61 0.04 5.14
N VAL A 66 3.25 -0.56 6.12
CA VAL A 66 4.44 -1.37 5.90
C VAL A 66 4.01 -2.81 5.64
N TYR A 67 4.36 -3.34 4.48
CA TYR A 67 4.17 -4.72 4.10
C TYR A 67 5.48 -5.49 4.24
N LYS A 68 5.42 -6.69 4.84
CA LYS A 68 6.55 -7.60 5.00
C LYS A 68 6.12 -9.04 4.68
N GLU A 69 6.92 -9.77 3.93
CA GLU A 69 6.77 -11.20 3.70
C GLU A 69 7.98 -11.96 4.25
N TYR A 70 7.74 -13.05 4.97
CA TYR A 70 8.75 -13.93 5.56
C TYR A 70 8.62 -15.35 4.99
N GLY A 71 9.77 -16.01 4.81
CA GLY A 71 9.83 -17.41 4.38
C GLY A 71 9.57 -18.40 5.52
N PRO A 72 9.55 -19.71 5.25
CA PRO A 72 9.27 -20.76 6.25
C PRO A 72 10.24 -20.82 7.43
N THR A 73 11.43 -20.24 7.28
CA THR A 73 12.46 -20.13 8.34
C THR A 73 12.29 -18.88 9.21
N GLY A 74 11.32 -18.02 8.88
CA GLY A 74 11.09 -16.74 9.55
C GLY A 74 11.97 -15.61 9.04
N ILE A 75 12.83 -15.85 8.04
CA ILE A 75 13.69 -14.84 7.44
C ILE A 75 12.87 -13.99 6.46
N ILE A 76 13.05 -12.66 6.49
CA ILE A 76 12.40 -11.74 5.56
C ILE A 76 12.75 -12.10 4.11
N ARG A 77 11.74 -12.12 3.24
CA ARG A 77 11.86 -12.30 1.77
C ARG A 77 11.75 -10.97 1.05
N CYS A 78 10.83 -10.13 1.48
CA CYS A 78 10.65 -8.81 0.90
C CYS A 78 9.87 -7.88 1.83
N LYS A 79 10.09 -6.58 1.66
CA LYS A 79 9.31 -5.54 2.34
C LYS A 79 9.27 -4.25 1.54
N TRP A 80 8.16 -3.54 1.66
CA TRP A 80 7.92 -2.25 1.02
C TRP A 80 6.85 -1.47 1.80
N VAL A 81 6.68 -0.20 1.45
CA VAL A 81 5.54 0.59 1.91
C VAL A 81 4.46 0.57 0.84
N THR A 82 3.20 0.38 1.22
CA THR A 82 2.04 0.53 0.32
C THR A 82 1.35 1.86 0.59
N PHE A 83 0.82 2.50 -0.45
CA PHE A 83 0.01 3.71 -0.34
C PHE A 83 -1.48 3.38 -0.54
N ARG A 84 -2.30 3.63 0.51
CA ARG A 84 -3.76 3.44 0.65
C ARG A 84 -4.31 2.08 0.20
N ASN A 85 -5.19 1.47 1.02
CA ASN A 85 -5.89 0.21 0.74
C ASN A 85 -5.01 -0.96 0.24
N ARG A 86 -3.78 -1.08 0.76
CA ARG A 86 -2.78 -2.08 0.28
C ARG A 86 -2.47 -1.92 -1.21
N GLY A 87 -2.60 -0.71 -1.74
CA GLY A 87 -2.28 -0.33 -3.10
C GLY A 87 -0.79 -0.52 -3.42
N ALA A 88 -0.36 0.07 -4.52
CA ALA A 88 0.98 -0.17 -5.05
C ALA A 88 2.09 0.19 -4.03
N ALA A 89 3.22 -0.49 -4.22
CA ALA A 89 4.43 -0.15 -3.51
C ALA A 89 4.84 1.31 -3.81
N VAL A 90 5.34 1.99 -2.78
CA VAL A 90 5.89 3.34 -2.86
C VAL A 90 7.29 3.37 -2.23
N GLY A 91 8.14 4.24 -2.76
CA GLY A 91 9.53 4.36 -2.33
C GLY A 91 10.36 3.13 -2.69
N LYS A 92 11.13 2.62 -1.74
CA LYS A 92 11.98 1.44 -1.95
C LYS A 92 11.24 0.15 -1.62
N LYS A 93 11.43 -0.86 -2.47
CA LYS A 93 11.08 -2.25 -2.19
C LYS A 93 12.34 -3.08 -2.10
N TYR A 94 12.52 -3.73 -0.96
CA TYR A 94 13.70 -4.53 -0.68
C TYR A 94 13.37 -6.02 -0.87
N LEU A 95 14.24 -6.74 -1.58
CA LEU A 95 14.19 -8.18 -1.79
C LEU A 95 15.40 -8.84 -1.12
N PHE A 96 15.16 -9.99 -0.51
CA PHE A 96 16.16 -10.72 0.27
C PHE A 96 16.26 -12.17 -0.19
N GLY A 97 17.47 -12.70 -0.15
CA GLY A 97 17.75 -14.11 -0.40
C GLY A 97 17.32 -15.00 0.77
N PRO A 98 17.33 -16.33 0.60
CA PRO A 98 17.00 -17.27 1.67
C PRO A 98 17.90 -17.18 2.91
N ASP A 99 19.12 -16.65 2.77
CA ASP A 99 20.06 -16.39 3.86
C ASP A 99 19.84 -15.03 4.55
N GLY A 100 18.84 -14.26 4.10
CA GLY A 100 18.49 -12.95 4.62
C GLY A 100 19.34 -11.81 4.06
N LYS A 101 20.27 -12.05 3.13
CA LYS A 101 21.04 -10.98 2.48
C LYS A 101 20.18 -10.22 1.49
N LEU A 102 20.36 -8.90 1.43
CA LEU A 102 19.71 -8.06 0.44
C LEU A 102 20.18 -8.47 -0.97
N THR A 103 19.23 -8.81 -1.84
CA THR A 103 19.51 -9.20 -3.23
C THR A 103 19.13 -8.11 -4.22
N ALA A 104 18.12 -7.30 -3.90
CA ALA A 104 17.73 -6.16 -4.73
C ALA A 104 17.03 -5.06 -3.91
N ALA A 105 17.11 -3.84 -4.44
CA ALA A 105 16.33 -2.69 -4.00
C ALA A 105 15.72 -2.01 -5.23
N GLU A 106 14.40 -2.12 -5.37
CA GLU A 106 13.65 -1.54 -6.47
C GLU A 106 13.14 -0.17 -6.07
N ASP A 107 13.23 0.80 -6.97
CA ASP A 107 12.58 2.11 -6.81
C ASP A 107 11.21 2.06 -7.46
N GLU A 108 10.19 2.10 -6.62
CA GLU A 108 8.78 2.05 -7.03
C GLU A 108 8.25 3.45 -7.37
N GLU A 109 9.03 4.51 -7.10
CA GLU A 109 8.75 5.86 -7.57
C GLU A 109 9.35 6.15 -8.96
N GLU A 110 10.21 5.27 -9.47
CA GLU A 110 10.87 5.48 -10.75
C GLU A 110 9.84 5.65 -11.89
N GLY A 111 9.92 6.80 -12.56
CA GLY A 111 9.01 7.19 -13.64
C GLY A 111 7.83 8.06 -13.20
N PHE A 112 7.51 8.12 -11.90
CA PHE A 112 6.49 9.03 -11.39
C PHE A 112 7.10 10.41 -11.09
N GLY A 113 6.57 11.45 -11.73
CA GLY A 113 6.86 12.84 -11.41
C GLY A 113 5.89 13.42 -10.36
N TYR A 114 4.67 12.88 -10.31
CA TYR A 114 3.65 13.21 -9.34
C TYR A 114 3.69 12.21 -8.18
N THR A 115 3.97 12.69 -6.97
CA THR A 115 4.28 11.85 -5.81
C THR A 115 3.03 11.44 -5.03
N PRO A 116 3.09 10.37 -4.20
CA PRO A 116 2.01 10.00 -3.28
C PRO A 116 1.56 11.16 -2.36
N HIS A 117 2.49 12.02 -1.93
CA HIS A 117 2.13 13.20 -1.14
C HIS A 117 1.32 14.23 -1.92
N GLN A 118 1.61 14.39 -3.22
CA GLN A 118 0.83 15.27 -4.08
C GLN A 118 -0.55 14.69 -4.35
N VAL A 119 -0.69 13.36 -4.51
CA VAL A 119 -2.01 12.70 -4.58
C VAL A 119 -2.81 12.91 -3.30
N ILE A 120 -2.18 12.78 -2.12
CA ILE A 120 -2.82 13.08 -0.83
C ILE A 120 -3.30 14.54 -0.80
N GLN A 121 -2.50 15.48 -1.29
CA GLN A 121 -2.84 16.89 -1.33
C GLN A 121 -4.00 17.16 -2.30
N PHE A 122 -3.96 16.58 -3.50
CA PHE A 122 -5.04 16.62 -4.49
C PHE A 122 -6.36 16.14 -3.88
N CYS A 123 -6.35 15.00 -3.19
CA CYS A 123 -7.56 14.49 -2.53
C CYS A 123 -8.11 15.45 -1.49
N ARG A 124 -7.25 16.11 -0.71
CA ARG A 124 -7.69 17.11 0.29
C ARG A 124 -8.30 18.35 -0.36
N GLU A 125 -7.65 18.87 -1.40
CA GLU A 125 -8.11 20.05 -2.14
C GLU A 125 -9.45 19.79 -2.84
N ASN A 126 -9.70 18.54 -3.24
CA ASN A 126 -10.95 18.11 -3.85
C ASN A 126 -11.95 17.49 -2.84
N HIS A 127 -11.72 17.65 -1.53
CA HIS A 127 -12.59 17.13 -0.47
C HIS A 127 -12.90 15.63 -0.55
N ILE A 128 -11.98 14.84 -1.11
CA ILE A 128 -12.07 13.38 -1.18
C ILE A 128 -11.64 12.81 0.18
N ASN A 129 -12.54 12.10 0.85
CA ASN A 129 -12.25 11.47 2.13
C ASN A 129 -11.33 10.26 1.95
N LEU A 130 -10.03 10.52 2.07
CA LEU A 130 -8.98 9.48 1.99
C LEU A 130 -9.19 8.32 2.94
N PHE A 131 -9.91 8.46 4.07
CA PHE A 131 -10.08 7.39 5.06
C PHE A 131 -11.43 6.68 4.98
N SER A 132 -12.27 7.01 3.99
CA SER A 132 -13.49 6.24 3.72
C SER A 132 -13.15 4.85 3.20
N GLU A 133 -13.96 3.85 3.56
CA GLU A 133 -13.87 2.48 3.02
C GLU A 133 -14.19 2.46 1.50
N ASP A 134 -14.97 3.44 1.02
CA ASP A 134 -15.31 3.57 -0.40
C ASP A 134 -14.22 4.24 -1.24
N THR A 135 -13.17 4.78 -0.61
CA THR A 135 -12.07 5.45 -1.30
C THR A 135 -10.90 4.51 -1.51
N CYS A 136 -10.61 4.21 -2.77
CA CYS A 136 -9.46 3.43 -3.21
C CYS A 136 -8.52 4.28 -4.06
N ILE A 137 -7.22 4.08 -3.87
CA ILE A 137 -6.18 4.68 -4.72
C ILE A 137 -5.31 3.54 -5.21
N GLU A 138 -5.31 3.35 -6.52
CA GLU A 138 -4.40 2.43 -7.21
C GLU A 138 -3.36 3.24 -7.96
N ARG A 139 -2.24 2.58 -8.25
CA ARG A 139 -1.15 3.16 -9.02
C ARG A 139 -0.74 2.16 -10.08
N TYR A 140 -0.67 2.64 -11.32
CA TYR A 140 -0.36 1.87 -12.50
C TYR A 140 0.97 2.34 -13.07
N ALA A 141 1.86 1.40 -13.38
CA ALA A 141 3.15 1.69 -13.98
C ALA A 141 3.40 0.71 -15.13
N ASN A 142 3.48 1.22 -16.35
CA ASN A 142 3.94 0.48 -17.51
C ASN A 142 5.26 1.08 -18.00
N ARG A 143 6.34 0.48 -17.53
CA ARG A 143 7.70 0.95 -17.81
C ARG A 143 8.09 0.83 -19.29
N ARG A 144 7.40 -0.02 -20.08
CA ARG A 144 7.71 -0.24 -21.50
C ARG A 144 7.26 0.93 -22.36
N ASN A 145 6.05 1.44 -22.14
CA ASN A 145 5.50 2.58 -22.87
C ASN A 145 5.60 3.90 -22.09
N LYS A 146 6.17 3.88 -20.88
CA LYS A 146 6.33 5.03 -19.98
C LYS A 146 4.98 5.64 -19.58
N GLU A 147 3.97 4.80 -19.40
CA GLU A 147 2.67 5.22 -18.88
C GLU A 147 2.62 5.00 -17.37
N PHE A 148 2.30 6.07 -16.64
CA PHE A 148 2.23 6.07 -15.19
C PHE A 148 0.96 6.80 -14.77
N TYR A 149 0.14 6.19 -13.91
CA TYR A 149 -1.13 6.77 -13.49
C TYR A 149 -1.42 6.52 -12.01
N TYR A 150 -2.20 7.43 -11.42
CA TYR A 150 -2.97 7.16 -10.21
C TYR A 150 -4.44 7.03 -10.57
N ILE A 151 -5.10 6.01 -10.04
CA ILE A 151 -6.53 5.79 -10.22
C ILE A 151 -7.18 5.98 -8.85
N ILE A 152 -7.97 7.04 -8.71
CA ILE A 152 -8.69 7.37 -7.49
C ILE A 152 -10.16 7.02 -7.71
N ARG A 153 -10.65 6.03 -6.98
CA ARG A 153 -12.06 5.66 -6.94
C ARG A 153 -12.64 6.09 -5.60
N TYR A 154 -13.74 6.82 -5.58
CA TYR A 154 -14.43 7.20 -4.35
C TYR A 154 -15.93 7.34 -4.56
N LEU A 155 -16.71 7.18 -3.49
CA LEU A 155 -18.11 7.58 -3.47
C LEU A 155 -18.18 9.05 -3.04
N GLY A 156 -18.86 9.88 -3.82
CA GLY A 156 -18.99 11.31 -3.50
C GLY A 156 -19.72 12.10 -4.57
N ARG A 157 -19.36 13.39 -4.67
CA ARG A 157 -19.86 14.31 -5.69
C ARG A 157 -18.72 14.84 -6.54
N TYR A 158 -18.95 14.94 -7.84
CA TYR A 158 -18.07 15.61 -8.78
C TYR A 158 -18.92 16.54 -9.66
N GLN A 159 -18.68 17.84 -9.58
CA GLN A 159 -19.55 18.88 -10.15
C GLN A 159 -21.00 18.69 -9.65
N GLU A 160 -21.97 18.58 -10.56
CA GLU A 160 -23.39 18.41 -10.23
C GLU A 160 -23.84 16.95 -10.10
N LYS A 161 -22.93 15.98 -10.23
CA LYS A 161 -23.26 14.55 -10.21
C LYS A 161 -22.75 13.87 -8.95
N SER A 162 -23.58 13.00 -8.38
CA SER A 162 -23.26 12.19 -7.21
C SER A 162 -23.22 10.72 -7.59
N GLY A 163 -22.26 9.98 -7.04
CA GLY A 163 -22.15 8.55 -7.28
C GLY A 163 -20.72 8.05 -7.12
N ILE A 164 -20.41 6.96 -7.82
CA ILE A 164 -19.06 6.41 -7.86
C ILE A 164 -18.26 7.22 -8.87
N ILE A 165 -17.20 7.86 -8.38
CA ILE A 165 -16.30 8.67 -9.19
C ILE A 165 -14.98 7.93 -9.33
N VAL A 166 -14.50 7.82 -10.57
CA VAL A 166 -13.18 7.28 -10.91
C VAL A 166 -12.41 8.36 -11.64
N MET A 167 -11.31 8.82 -11.04
CA MET A 167 -10.37 9.77 -11.64
C MET A 167 -9.07 9.06 -11.99
N VAL A 168 -8.59 9.26 -13.20
CA VAL A 168 -7.27 8.85 -13.65
C VAL A 168 -6.40 10.09 -13.72
N LEU A 169 -5.40 10.17 -12.86
CA LEU A 169 -4.41 11.25 -12.84
C LEU A 169 -3.14 10.76 -13.55
N ASN A 170 -2.57 11.61 -14.40
CA ASN A 170 -1.26 11.40 -14.98
C ASN A 170 -0.19 11.34 -13.87
N GLY A 171 0.63 10.29 -13.89
CA GLY A 171 1.66 10.02 -12.88
C GLY A 171 2.89 10.92 -12.97
N HIS A 172 3.03 11.75 -14.01
CA HIS A 172 4.11 12.72 -14.16
C HIS A 172 3.76 14.09 -13.59
N ASP A 173 2.56 14.61 -13.85
CA ASP A 173 2.17 15.98 -13.49
C ASP A 173 0.91 16.08 -12.60
N GLY A 174 0.16 14.98 -12.45
CA GLY A 174 -1.07 14.93 -11.65
C GLY A 174 -2.32 15.42 -12.37
N ASN A 175 -2.22 15.78 -13.65
CA ASN A 175 -3.36 16.26 -14.42
C ASN A 175 -4.40 15.14 -14.62
N PRO A 176 -5.71 15.41 -14.44
CA PRO A 176 -6.75 14.42 -14.73
C PRO A 176 -6.81 14.13 -16.24
N GLU A 177 -6.60 12.88 -16.62
CA GLU A 177 -6.75 12.42 -18.02
C GLU A 177 -8.15 11.87 -18.29
N ARG A 178 -8.79 11.32 -17.26
CA ARG A 178 -10.13 10.73 -17.38
C ARG A 178 -10.88 10.85 -16.07
N ILE A 179 -12.16 11.21 -16.17
CA ILE A 179 -13.09 11.22 -15.04
C ILE A 179 -14.35 10.51 -15.47
N ILE A 180 -14.73 9.48 -14.72
CA ILE A 180 -15.95 8.71 -14.92
C ILE A 180 -16.81 8.93 -13.68
N VAL A 181 -18.07 9.33 -13.90
CA VAL A 181 -19.08 9.41 -12.84
C VAL A 181 -20.18 8.42 -13.19
N THR A 182 -20.36 7.42 -12.34
CA THR A 182 -21.47 6.46 -12.45
C THR A 182 -22.49 6.83 -11.39
N ASP A 183 -23.70 7.20 -11.84
CA ASP A 183 -24.82 7.45 -10.92
C ASP A 183 -25.03 6.20 -10.07
N ALA A 184 -24.94 6.36 -8.75
CA ALA A 184 -25.11 5.25 -7.83
C ALA A 184 -26.60 4.94 -7.56
N GLY A 185 -27.54 5.70 -8.14
CA GLY A 185 -28.98 5.53 -7.92
C GLY A 185 -29.35 5.50 -6.43
N LEU A 186 -28.64 6.28 -5.60
CA LEU A 186 -28.90 6.42 -4.17
C LEU A 186 -30.07 7.37 -3.93
#